data_AF-A0A537N1J0-F1
#
_entry.id   AF-A0A537N1J0-F1
#
_cell.length_a   1.000
_cell.length_b   1.000
_cell.length_c   1.000
_cell.angle_alpha   90.00
_cell.angle_beta   90.00
_cell.angle_gamma   90.00
#
_symmetry.space_group_name_H-M   'P 1'
#
loop_
_entity.id
_entity.type
_entity.pdbx_description
1 polymer ?
#
loop_
_entity_poly.entity_id
_entity_poly.type
_entity_poly.pdbx_seq_one_letter_code
_entity_poly.pdbx_strand_id
1 'polypeptide(L)'
;IAEILIWSLLAASVNLLFGYVGLLSFGQALYFGFGMYGVAVGISDFGLSFWPALALGVLAAMAMALATGIFAVRLTWHYFAIITVVFSLIFYFLALTNKWLTGGDDGINFTLPPTISIGTWTWSFTDPSFQYFFILGSVSLCFWLMHRLV
;
A
#
# COMPACT_ATOMS: atom_id res chain seq x y z
N ILE A 1 0.80 4.26 17.98
CA ILE A 1 2.25 3.93 17.83
C ILE A 1 2.51 3.19 16.52
N ALA A 2 1.78 2.11 16.20
CA ALA A 2 1.99 1.37 14.95
C ALA A 2 1.83 2.23 13.68
N GLU A 3 0.92 3.21 13.70
CA GLU A 3 0.74 4.19 12.62
C GLU A 3 2.02 4.98 12.31
N ILE A 4 2.81 5.32 13.34
CA ILE A 4 4.07 6.07 13.17
C ILE A 4 5.04 5.24 12.33
N LEU A 5 5.09 3.91 12.53
CA LEU A 5 5.92 3.01 11.73
C LEU A 5 5.46 3.00 10.27
N ILE A 6 4.16 2.97 10.01
CA ILE A 6 3.60 2.99 8.66
C ILE A 6 3.94 4.31 7.95
N TRP A 7 3.71 5.44 8.61
CA TRP A 7 4.07 6.76 8.07
C TRP A 7 5.57 6.93 7.85
N SER A 8 6.41 6.36 8.73
CA SER A 8 7.86 6.39 8.56
C SER A 8 8.31 5.63 7.30
N LEU A 9 7.67 4.50 7.00
CA LEU A 9 7.96 3.72 5.80
C LEU A 9 7.48 4.46 4.54
N LEU A 10 6.33 5.12 4.60
CA LEU A 10 5.86 5.97 3.50
C LEU A 10 6.82 7.14 3.24
N ALA A 11 7.31 7.80 4.29
CA ALA A 11 8.30 8.86 4.17
C ALA A 11 9.63 8.34 3.57
N ALA A 12 10.06 7.14 3.96
CA ALA A 12 11.24 6.50 3.38
C ALA A 12 11.06 6.21 1.88
N SER A 13 9.88 5.80 1.43
CA SER A 13 9.56 5.62 0.00
C SER A 13 9.71 6.93 -0.80
N VAL A 14 9.21 8.05 -0.27
CA VAL A 14 9.41 9.38 -0.89
C VAL A 14 10.89 9.74 -0.95
N ASN A 15 11.60 9.55 0.16
CA ASN A 15 13.04 9.83 0.26
C ASN A 15 13.86 8.96 -0.70
N LEU A 16 13.43 7.74 -1.01
CA LEU A 16 14.15 6.88 -1.95
C LEU A 16 14.16 7.52 -3.35
N LEU A 17 13.01 7.97 -3.85
CA LEU A 17 12.94 8.65 -5.16
C LEU A 17 13.62 10.01 -5.13
N PHE A 18 13.32 10.83 -4.13
CA PHE A 18 13.83 12.20 -4.08
C PHE A 18 15.32 12.25 -3.74
N GLY A 19 15.76 11.45 -2.78
CA GLY A 19 17.13 11.44 -2.28
C GLY A 19 18.13 10.78 -3.23
N TYR A 20 17.75 9.69 -3.93
CA TYR A 20 18.67 8.98 -4.82
C TYR A 20 18.53 9.36 -6.29
N VAL A 21 17.31 9.62 -6.77
CA VAL A 21 17.05 9.94 -8.19
C VAL A 21 16.96 11.46 -8.43
N GLY A 22 16.75 12.25 -7.36
CA GLY A 22 16.52 13.69 -7.47
C GLY A 22 15.12 14.06 -7.97
N LEU A 23 14.21 13.09 -8.14
CA LEU A 23 12.88 13.32 -8.68
C LEU A 23 11.83 13.29 -7.55
N LEU A 24 11.10 14.39 -7.40
CA LEU A 24 10.03 14.48 -6.41
C LEU A 24 8.74 13.84 -6.95
N SER A 25 8.28 12.77 -6.32
CA SER A 25 7.01 12.09 -6.65
C SER A 25 5.94 12.38 -5.60
N PHE A 26 4.76 12.81 -6.05
CA PHE A 26 3.56 12.94 -5.20
C PHE A 26 2.58 11.78 -5.37
N GLY A 27 2.97 10.74 -6.11
CA GLY A 27 2.11 9.58 -6.40
C GLY A 27 2.01 8.56 -5.27
N GLN A 28 2.70 8.73 -4.13
CA GLN A 28 2.76 7.69 -3.09
C GLN A 28 1.38 7.34 -2.50
N ALA A 29 0.46 8.30 -2.45
CA ALA A 29 -0.91 8.08 -2.01
C ALA A 29 -1.65 7.06 -2.90
N LEU A 30 -1.36 7.06 -4.21
CA LEU A 30 -1.91 6.10 -5.16
C LEU A 30 -1.51 4.67 -4.79
N TYR A 31 -0.21 4.41 -4.61
CA TYR A 31 0.29 3.07 -4.33
C TYR A 31 -0.16 2.57 -2.96
N PHE A 32 -0.16 3.47 -1.98
CA PHE A 32 -0.67 3.19 -0.64
C PHE A 32 -2.16 2.81 -0.68
N GLY A 33 -2.97 3.58 -1.42
CA GLY A 33 -4.39 3.30 -1.62
C GLY A 33 -4.64 1.96 -2.33
N PHE A 34 -3.95 1.69 -3.43
CA PHE A 34 -4.08 0.41 -4.15
C PHE A 34 -3.69 -0.80 -3.29
N GLY A 35 -2.69 -0.66 -2.42
CA GLY A 35 -2.34 -1.68 -1.44
C GLY A 35 -3.48 -1.95 -0.46
N MET A 36 -4.05 -0.89 0.13
CA MET A 36 -5.17 -1.02 1.08
C MET A 36 -6.43 -1.58 0.42
N TYR A 37 -6.83 -1.04 -0.73
CA TYR A 37 -8.01 -1.52 -1.46
C TYR A 37 -7.85 -2.95 -1.95
N GLY A 38 -6.65 -3.36 -2.37
CA GLY A 38 -6.40 -4.76 -2.74
C GLY A 38 -6.63 -5.72 -1.57
N VAL A 39 -6.16 -5.38 -0.37
CA VAL A 39 -6.46 -6.18 0.83
C VAL A 39 -7.95 -6.15 1.16
N ALA A 40 -8.57 -4.97 1.13
CA ALA A 40 -9.97 -4.76 1.47
C ALA A 40 -10.90 -5.59 0.55
N VAL A 41 -10.76 -5.46 -0.77
CA VAL A 41 -11.51 -6.23 -1.77
C VAL A 41 -11.20 -7.73 -1.66
N GLY A 42 -9.95 -8.09 -1.38
CA GLY A 42 -9.55 -9.47 -1.11
C GLY A 42 -10.36 -10.13 0.01
N ILE A 43 -10.63 -9.39 1.08
CA ILE A 43 -11.37 -9.88 2.24
C ILE A 43 -12.89 -9.73 2.04
N SER A 44 -13.37 -8.58 1.55
CA SER A 44 -14.79 -8.27 1.44
C SER A 44 -15.48 -9.06 0.33
N ASP A 45 -14.88 -9.08 -0.87
CA ASP A 45 -15.54 -9.56 -2.08
C ASP A 45 -15.14 -11.00 -2.39
N PHE A 46 -13.85 -11.32 -2.20
CA PHE A 46 -13.33 -12.67 -2.45
C PHE A 46 -13.33 -13.59 -1.23
N GLY A 47 -13.64 -13.07 -0.04
CA GLY A 47 -13.67 -13.87 1.20
C GLY A 47 -12.34 -14.53 1.55
N LEU A 48 -11.22 -13.97 1.07
CA LEU A 48 -9.89 -14.53 1.29
C LEU A 48 -9.46 -14.38 2.76
N SER A 49 -8.63 -15.30 3.22
CA SER A 49 -7.94 -15.13 4.50
C SER A 49 -6.89 -14.00 4.41
N PHE A 50 -6.33 -13.61 5.57
CA PHE A 50 -5.42 -12.47 5.64
C PHE A 50 -4.18 -12.60 4.73
N TRP A 51 -3.54 -13.77 4.66
CA TRP A 51 -2.30 -13.93 3.91
C TRP A 51 -2.48 -13.80 2.38
N PRO A 52 -3.47 -14.48 1.75
CA PRO A 52 -3.77 -14.26 0.35
C PRO A 52 -4.25 -12.83 0.06
N ALA A 53 -5.05 -12.23 0.95
CA ALA A 53 -5.48 -10.84 0.79
C ALA A 53 -4.31 -9.86 0.85
N LEU A 54 -3.37 -10.06 1.79
CA LEU A 54 -2.12 -9.28 1.88
C LEU A 54 -1.30 -9.40 0.60
N ALA A 55 -1.14 -10.61 0.07
CA ALA A 55 -0.45 -10.84 -1.19
C ALA A 55 -1.15 -10.12 -2.36
N LEU A 56 -2.48 -10.14 -2.41
CA LEU A 56 -3.26 -9.44 -3.42
C LEU A 56 -3.05 -7.92 -3.33
N GLY A 57 -3.05 -7.35 -2.12
CA GLY A 57 -2.74 -5.93 -1.89
C GLY A 57 -1.33 -5.55 -2.37
N VAL A 58 -0.31 -6.34 -2.04
CA VAL A 58 1.07 -6.12 -2.50
C VAL A 58 1.15 -6.18 -4.03
N LEU A 59 0.53 -7.19 -4.64
CA LEU A 59 0.51 -7.34 -6.11
C LEU A 59 -0.24 -6.19 -6.79
N ALA A 60 -1.35 -5.72 -6.23
CA ALA A 60 -2.10 -4.58 -6.76
C ALA A 60 -1.26 -3.29 -6.72
N ALA A 61 -0.61 -3.01 -5.58
CA ALA A 61 0.29 -1.86 -5.45
C ALA A 61 1.49 -1.96 -6.42
N MET A 62 2.11 -3.14 -6.55
CA MET A 62 3.22 -3.37 -7.48
C MET A 62 2.80 -3.19 -8.94
N ALA A 63 1.66 -3.78 -9.34
CA ALA A 63 1.14 -3.62 -10.69
C ALA A 63 0.89 -2.14 -11.03
N MET A 64 0.35 -1.40 -10.05
CA MET A 64 0.08 0.02 -10.22
C MET A 64 1.36 0.88 -10.27
N ALA A 65 2.35 0.56 -9.45
CA ALA A 65 3.67 1.18 -9.48
C ALA A 65 4.41 0.90 -10.79
N LEU A 66 4.30 -0.31 -11.35
CA LEU A 66 4.87 -0.64 -12.66
C LEU A 66 4.16 0.12 -13.78
N ALA A 67 2.83 0.12 -13.79
CA ALA A 67 2.05 0.82 -14.82
C ALA A 67 2.39 2.30 -14.89
N THR A 68 2.38 2.99 -13.74
CA THR A 68 2.71 4.42 -13.66
C THR A 68 4.20 4.69 -13.84
N GLY A 69 5.07 3.81 -13.34
CA GLY A 69 6.52 3.92 -13.48
C GLY A 69 6.98 3.91 -14.93
N ILE A 70 6.38 3.07 -15.78
CA ILE A 70 6.70 2.99 -17.23
C ILE A 70 6.48 4.34 -17.92
N PHE A 71 5.42 5.06 -17.56
CA PHE A 71 5.14 6.39 -18.10
C PHE A 71 5.99 7.46 -17.43
N ALA A 72 6.03 7.46 -16.09
CA ALA A 72 6.61 8.55 -15.31
C ALA A 72 8.14 8.68 -15.49
N VAL A 73 8.87 7.57 -15.59
CA VAL A 73 10.35 7.58 -15.72
C VAL A 73 10.85 8.30 -16.98
N ARG A 74 9.99 8.47 -17.99
CA ARG A 74 10.35 9.18 -19.24
C ARG A 74 10.32 10.71 -19.12
N LEU A 75 9.85 11.27 -17.99
CA LEU A 75 9.68 12.71 -17.82
C LEU A 75 10.78 13.34 -16.97
N THR A 76 11.06 14.62 -17.23
CA THR A 76 12.10 15.39 -16.54
C THR A 76 11.55 16.23 -15.40
N TRP A 77 12.18 16.16 -14.21
CA TRP A 77 12.00 17.03 -13.03
C TRP A 77 10.58 17.54 -12.76
N HIS A 78 10.20 18.69 -13.32
CA HIS A 78 8.89 19.32 -13.08
C HIS A 78 7.72 18.50 -13.64
N TYR A 79 7.90 17.93 -14.84
CA TYR A 79 6.86 17.15 -15.49
C TYR A 79 6.60 15.81 -14.76
N PHE A 80 7.63 15.26 -14.11
CA PHE A 80 7.50 14.06 -13.28
C PHE A 80 6.60 14.30 -12.07
N ALA A 81 6.80 15.42 -11.37
CA ALA A 81 5.93 15.78 -10.25
C ALA A 81 4.47 15.96 -10.72
N ILE A 82 4.26 16.71 -11.80
CA ILE A 82 2.90 16.98 -12.33
C ILE A 82 2.19 15.68 -12.72
N ILE A 83 2.83 14.80 -13.49
CA ILE A 83 2.17 13.57 -13.95
C ILE A 83 1.84 12.63 -12.78
N THR A 84 2.68 12.57 -11.74
CA THR A 84 2.40 11.72 -10.58
C THR A 84 1.20 12.22 -9.77
N VAL A 85 1.02 13.53 -9.66
CA VAL A 85 -0.19 14.14 -9.09
C VAL A 85 -1.41 13.81 -9.96
N VAL A 86 -1.29 13.98 -11.28
CA VAL A 86 -2.39 13.69 -12.22
C VAL A 86 -2.82 12.23 -12.13
N PHE A 87 -1.88 11.28 -12.08
CA PHE A 87 -2.23 9.88 -11.86
C PHE A 87 -2.94 9.69 -10.52
N SER A 88 -2.40 10.21 -9.42
CA SER A 88 -3.05 10.10 -8.11
C SER A 88 -4.48 10.65 -8.13
N LEU A 89 -4.72 11.74 -8.85
CA LEU A 89 -6.03 12.37 -8.96
C LEU A 89 -7.01 11.57 -9.84
N ILE A 90 -6.55 11.05 -10.98
CA ILE A 90 -7.39 10.22 -11.87
C ILE A 90 -7.92 9.01 -11.11
N PHE A 91 -7.04 8.31 -10.38
CA PHE A 91 -7.43 7.13 -9.63
C PHE A 91 -8.25 7.47 -8.38
N TYR A 92 -8.01 8.63 -7.76
CA TYR A 92 -8.88 9.15 -6.71
C TYR A 92 -10.32 9.31 -7.23
N PHE A 93 -10.52 9.96 -8.37
CA PHE A 93 -11.86 10.08 -8.97
C PHE A 93 -12.44 8.75 -9.45
N LEU A 94 -11.59 7.84 -9.92
CA LEU A 94 -12.01 6.49 -10.32
C LEU A 94 -12.52 5.69 -9.11
N ALA A 95 -11.84 5.79 -7.96
CA ALA A 95 -12.29 5.19 -6.72
C ALA A 95 -13.65 5.77 -6.31
N LEU A 96 -13.80 7.10 -6.27
CA LEU A 96 -15.08 7.72 -5.91
C LEU A 96 -16.25 7.34 -6.82
N THR A 97 -15.98 7.19 -8.12
CA THR A 97 -17.00 6.83 -9.12
C THR A 97 -17.40 5.35 -9.04
N ASN A 98 -16.43 4.47 -8.81
CA ASN A 98 -16.63 3.03 -8.79
C ASN A 98 -17.13 2.53 -7.43
N LYS A 99 -18.37 2.91 -7.08
CA LYS A 99 -19.01 2.53 -5.81
C LYS A 99 -19.12 1.03 -5.59
N TRP A 100 -19.33 0.25 -6.66
CA TRP A 100 -19.48 -1.20 -6.54
C TRP A 100 -18.21 -1.87 -5.99
N LEU A 101 -17.03 -1.44 -6.43
CA LEU A 101 -15.78 -2.11 -6.07
C LEU A 101 -15.08 -1.45 -4.86
N THR A 102 -15.17 -0.14 -4.72
CA THR A 102 -14.41 0.61 -3.71
C THR A 102 -15.27 1.18 -2.58
N GLY A 103 -16.59 1.05 -2.68
CA GLY A 103 -17.53 1.76 -1.81
C GLY A 103 -17.68 3.25 -2.12
N GLY A 104 -16.87 3.80 -3.04
CA GLY A 104 -16.89 5.23 -3.39
C GLY A 104 -16.60 6.10 -2.17
N ASP A 105 -17.55 6.98 -1.84
CA ASP A 105 -17.45 7.91 -0.70
C ASP A 105 -17.61 7.21 0.66
N ASP A 106 -18.31 6.06 0.69
CA ASP A 106 -18.55 5.28 1.92
C ASP A 106 -17.36 4.38 2.30
N GLY A 107 -16.46 4.12 1.34
CA GLY A 107 -15.33 3.22 1.49
C GLY A 107 -15.72 1.75 1.68
N ILE A 108 -14.71 0.88 1.88
CA ILE A 108 -14.93 -0.55 2.15
C ILE A 108 -14.74 -0.79 3.65
N ASN A 109 -15.81 -1.21 4.30
CA ASN A 109 -15.75 -1.69 5.68
C ASN A 109 -15.66 -3.22 5.66
N PHE A 110 -14.55 -3.75 6.17
CA PHE A 110 -14.38 -5.19 6.33
C PHE A 110 -13.94 -5.50 7.75
N THR A 111 -14.43 -6.62 8.28
CA THR A 111 -13.96 -7.14 9.57
C THR A 111 -12.79 -8.06 9.29
N LEU A 112 -11.64 -7.76 9.91
CA LEU A 112 -10.49 -8.66 9.87
C LEU A 112 -10.89 -10.02 10.44
N PRO A 113 -10.62 -11.15 9.75
CA PRO A 113 -10.87 -12.47 10.32
C PRO A 113 -10.14 -12.59 11.67
N PRO A 114 -10.85 -12.83 12.78
CA PRO A 114 -10.31 -12.65 14.14
C PRO A 114 -9.22 -13.66 14.51
N THR A 115 -9.06 -14.73 13.75
CA THR A 115 -8.13 -15.83 14.06
C THR A 115 -7.52 -16.39 12.79
N ILE A 116 -6.19 -16.29 12.67
CA ILE A 116 -5.43 -17.18 11.80
C ILE A 116 -5.09 -18.41 12.62
N SER A 117 -5.56 -19.59 12.21
CA SER A 117 -5.02 -20.85 12.72
C SER A 117 -4.05 -21.43 11.68
N ILE A 118 -2.78 -21.54 12.06
CA ILE A 118 -1.81 -22.38 11.36
C ILE A 118 -1.45 -23.48 12.37
N GLY A 119 -2.14 -24.62 12.27
CA GLY A 119 -2.01 -25.70 13.26
C GLY A 119 -2.59 -25.32 14.64
N THR A 120 -1.85 -25.58 15.73
CA THR A 120 -2.28 -25.34 17.13
C THR A 120 -2.06 -23.91 17.63
N TRP A 121 -1.53 -23.01 16.80
CA TRP A 121 -1.22 -21.64 17.17
C TRP A 121 -2.26 -20.70 16.56
N THR A 122 -3.05 -20.06 17.43
CA THR A 122 -4.05 -19.05 17.03
C THR A 122 -3.45 -17.67 17.18
N TRP A 123 -3.15 -17.01 16.06
CA TRP A 123 -2.64 -15.64 16.05
C TRP A 123 -3.80 -14.70 15.70
N SER A 124 -4.13 -13.81 16.63
CA SER A 124 -5.22 -12.84 16.45
C SER A 124 -4.63 -11.48 16.11
N PHE A 125 -5.02 -10.92 14.96
CA PHE A 125 -4.72 -9.53 14.60
C PHE A 125 -5.56 -8.52 15.39
N THR A 126 -6.51 -8.98 16.20
CA THR A 126 -7.24 -8.14 17.15
C THR A 126 -6.38 -7.78 18.36
N ASP A 127 -5.31 -8.53 18.65
CA ASP A 127 -4.37 -8.20 19.72
C ASP A 127 -3.43 -7.06 19.27
N PRO A 128 -3.48 -5.89 19.94
CA PRO A 128 -2.62 -4.75 19.60
C PRO A 128 -1.12 -5.07 19.63
N SER A 129 -0.70 -6.02 20.48
CA SER A 129 0.69 -6.41 20.63
C SER A 129 1.19 -7.16 19.40
N PHE A 130 0.41 -8.15 18.95
CA PHE A 130 0.74 -8.94 17.77
C PHE A 130 0.74 -8.08 16.50
N GLN A 131 -0.26 -7.23 16.34
CA GLN A 131 -0.33 -6.28 15.23
C GLN A 131 0.89 -5.35 15.19
N TYR A 132 1.33 -4.85 16.35
CA TYR A 132 2.51 -4.00 16.45
C TYR A 132 3.79 -4.73 16.02
N PHE A 133 4.06 -5.94 16.55
CA PHE A 133 5.25 -6.71 16.16
C PHE A 133 5.24 -7.11 14.69
N PHE A 134 4.07 -7.42 14.12
CA PHE A 134 3.93 -7.71 12.71
C PHE A 134 4.29 -6.49 11.83
N ILE A 135 3.76 -5.31 12.16
CA ILE A 135 4.07 -4.06 11.45
C ILE A 135 5.55 -3.69 11.61
N LEU A 136 6.11 -3.85 12.82
CA LEU A 136 7.52 -3.59 13.06
C LEU A 136 8.42 -4.53 12.24
N GLY A 137 8.06 -5.82 12.16
CA GLY A 137 8.75 -6.80 11.35
C GLY A 137 8.70 -6.46 9.86
N SER A 138 7.54 -6.10 9.33
CA SER A 138 7.39 -5.73 7.91
C SER A 138 8.15 -4.44 7.56
N VAL A 139 8.08 -3.41 8.40
CA VAL A 139 8.81 -2.15 8.22
C VAL A 139 10.32 -2.40 8.27
N SER A 140 10.80 -3.15 9.27
CA SER A 140 12.22 -3.49 9.40
C SER A 140 12.74 -4.27 8.19
N LEU A 141 11.95 -5.21 7.67
CA LEU A 141 12.25 -5.95 6.44
C LEU A 141 12.37 -5.01 5.24
N CYS A 142 11.43 -4.08 5.07
CA CYS A 142 11.47 -3.10 3.98
C CYS A 142 12.70 -2.18 4.09
N PHE A 143 13.04 -1.69 5.28
CA PHE A 143 14.26 -0.89 5.50
C PHE A 143 15.53 -1.68 5.19
N TRP A 144 15.59 -2.94 5.60
CA TRP A 144 16.71 -3.81 5.28
C TRP A 144 16.86 -4.04 3.76
N LEU A 145 15.74 -4.24 3.05
CA LEU A 145 15.73 -4.34 1.58
C LEU A 145 16.18 -3.03 0.91
N MET A 146 15.72 -1.88 1.39
CA MET A 146 16.15 -0.56 0.88
C MET A 146 17.65 -0.35 1.06
N HIS A 147 18.20 -0.68 2.22
CA HIS A 147 19.64 -0.60 2.50
C HIS A 147 20.48 -1.58 1.67
N ARG A 148 19.88 -2.67 1.17
CA ARG A 148 20.59 -3.61 0.30
C ARG A 148 20.64 -3.14 -1.16
N LEU A 149 19.67 -2.32 -1.58
CA LEU A 149 19.53 -1.86 -2.97
C LEU A 149 20.36 -0.62 -3.27
N VAL A 150 20.67 0.20 -2.26
CA VAL A 150 21.45 1.44 -2.39
C VAL A 150 22.72 1.34 -1.58
#